data_AF-A0A3D5VAN7-F1
#
_entry.id   AF-A0A3D5VAN7-F1
#
_cell.length_a   1.000
_cell.length_b   1.000
_cell.length_c   1.000
_cell.angle_alpha   90.00
_cell.angle_beta   90.00
_cell.angle_gamma   90.00
#
_symmetry.space_group_name_H-M   'P 1'
#
loop_
_entity.id
_entity.type
_entity.pdbx_description
1 polymer ?
#
loop_
_entity_poly.entity_id
_entity_poly.type
_entity_poly.pdbx_seq_one_letter_code
_entity_poly.pdbx_strand_id
1 'polypeptide(L)' 'QKIYEVVKQIPQGKVATYGQVAEIAGLAGQARLVGYALHALNQDNVPWQRVVNRNGV' A
#
# COMPACT_ATOMS: atom_id res chain seq x y z
N GLN A 1 -7.78 5.53 -6.26
CA GLN A 1 -7.84 6.52 -5.16
C GLN A 1 -7.84 5.86 -3.78
N LYS A 2 -8.69 4.86 -3.50
CA LYS A 2 -8.75 4.16 -2.19
C LYS A 2 -7.40 3.62 -1.68
N ILE A 3 -6.57 3.05 -2.56
CA ILE A 3 -5.25 2.49 -2.19
C ILE A 3 -4.36 3.56 -1.53
N TYR A 4 -4.29 4.76 -2.11
CA TYR A 4 -3.38 5.81 -1.62
C TYR A 4 -3.85 6.37 -0.28
N GLU A 5 -5.16 6.48 -0.07
CA GLU A 5 -5.73 6.89 1.21
C GLU A 5 -5.40 5.89 2.32
N VAL A 6 -5.49 4.58 2.04
CA VAL A 6 -5.07 3.54 2.98
C VAL A 6 -3.58 3.64 3.30
N VAL A 7 -2.73 3.84 2.29
CA VAL A 7 -1.28 3.95 2.48
C VAL A 7 -0.91 5.19 3.30
N LYS A 8 -1.60 6.33 3.11
CA LYS A 8 -1.41 7.54 3.93
C LYS A 8 -1.80 7.35 5.39
N GLN A 9 -2.73 6.45 5.69
CA GLN A 9 -3.12 6.13 7.07
C GLN A 9 -2.09 5.28 7.82
N ILE A 10 -1.07 4.72 7.14
CA ILE A 10 -0.03 3.93 7.80
C ILE A 10 0.82 4.88 8.66
N PRO A 11 0.83 4.73 10.00
CA PRO A 11 1.56 5.63 10.88
C PRO A 11 3.07 5.44 10.73
N GLN A 12 3.84 6.46 11.12
CA GLN A 12 5.30 6.38 11.09
C GLN A 12 5.81 5.29 12.04
N GLY A 13 6.84 4.55 11.63
CA GLY A 13 7.38 3.41 12.39
C GLY A 13 6.54 2.13 12.28
N LYS A 14 5.48 2.13 11.47
CA LYS A 14 4.71 0.94 11.10
C LYS A 14 4.77 0.72 9.59
N VAL A 15 4.59 -0.55 9.22
CA VAL A 15 4.49 -1.00 7.83
C VAL A 15 3.23 -1.82 7.65
N ALA A 16 2.72 -1.88 6.43
CA ALA A 16 1.63 -2.76 6.03
C ALA A 16 2.05 -3.58 4.81
N THR A 17 1.46 -4.75 4.64
CA THR A 17 1.71 -5.57 3.46
C THR A 17 0.83 -5.16 2.28
N TYR A 18 1.27 -5.42 1.05
CA TYR A 18 0.42 -5.21 -0.14
C TYR A 18 -0.95 -5.91 -0.03
N GLY A 19 -1.00 -7.08 0.61
CA GLY A 19 -2.26 -7.80 0.86
C GLY A 19 -3.18 -7.05 1.82
N GLN A 20 -2.66 -6.59 2.95
CA GLN A 20 -3.44 -5.79 3.92
C GLN A 20 -3.95 -4.49 3.31
N VAL A 21 -3.12 -3.80 2.53
CA VAL A 21 -3.54 -2.58 1.83
C VAL A 21 -4.68 -2.90 0.84
N ALA A 22 -4.59 -4.02 0.13
CA ALA A 22 -5.62 -4.46 -0.80
C ALA A 22 -6.93 -4.81 -0.07
N GLU A 23 -6.88 -5.50 1.06
CA GLU A 23 -8.06 -5.81 1.88
C GLU A 23 -8.77 -4.55 2.37
N ILE A 24 -8.02 -3.61 2.99
CA ILE A 24 -8.59 -2.36 3.51
C ILE A 24 -9.13 -1.49 2.38
N ALA A 25 -8.50 -1.51 1.20
CA ALA A 25 -8.96 -0.76 0.04
C ALA A 25 -10.22 -1.37 -0.64
N GLY A 26 -10.72 -2.52 -0.16
CA GLY A 26 -11.85 -3.24 -0.75
C GLY A 26 -11.49 -4.02 -2.02
N LEU A 27 -10.21 -4.37 -2.16
CA LEU A 27 -9.61 -5.06 -3.31
C LEU A 27 -8.97 -6.38 -2.85
N ALA A 28 -9.62 -7.08 -1.92
CA ALA A 28 -9.12 -8.34 -1.34
C ALA A 28 -8.65 -9.31 -2.45
N GLY A 29 -7.47 -9.92 -2.25
CA GLY A 29 -6.83 -10.79 -3.24
C GLY A 29 -6.06 -10.07 -4.36
N GLN A 30 -6.18 -8.75 -4.49
CA GLN A 30 -5.54 -7.97 -5.57
C GLN A 30 -4.26 -7.24 -5.13
N ALA A 31 -3.42 -7.90 -4.32
CA ALA A 31 -2.16 -7.32 -3.82
C ALA A 31 -1.23 -6.82 -4.94
N ARG A 32 -1.20 -7.50 -6.10
CA ARG A 32 -0.41 -7.07 -7.26
C ARG A 32 -0.89 -5.73 -7.83
N LEU A 33 -2.20 -5.46 -7.79
CA LEU A 33 -2.76 -4.19 -8.25
C LEU A 33 -2.29 -3.04 -7.36
N VAL A 34 -2.18 -3.26 -6.04
CA VAL A 34 -1.56 -2.29 -5.12
C VAL A 34 -0.12 -2.01 -5.52
N GLY A 35 0.66 -3.06 -5.82
CA GLY A 35 2.04 -2.92 -6.32
C GLY A 35 2.13 -2.06 -7.58
N TYR A 36 1.27 -2.32 -8.58
CA TYR A 36 1.23 -1.51 -9.80
C TYR A 36 0.81 -0.06 -9.54
N ALA A 37 -0.19 0.16 -8.68
CA ALA A 37 -0.64 1.49 -8.33
C ALA A 37 0.45 2.31 -7.62
N LEU A 38 1.22 1.68 -6.73
CA LEU A 38 2.35 2.32 -6.06
C LEU A 38 3.56 2.51 -6.99
N HIS A 39 3.78 1.61 -7.96
CA HIS A 39 4.84 1.75 -8.95
C HIS A 39 4.55 2.87 -9.97
N ALA A 40 3.29 3.04 -10.37
CA ALA A 40 2.87 4.13 -11.26
C ALA A 40 2.73 5.49 -10.55
N LEU A 41 3.02 5.54 -9.25
CA LEU A 41 2.85 6.72 -8.44
C LEU A 41 4.00 7.71 -8.69
N ASN A 42 3.67 8.92 -9.13
CA ASN A 42 4.63 9.99 -9.41
C ASN A 42 4.52 11.15 -8.41
N GLN A 43 4.00 10.89 -7.21
CA GLN A 43 3.74 11.91 -6.18
C GLN A 43 4.49 11.61 -4.88
N ASP A 44 5.18 12.61 -4.34
CA ASP A 44 5.96 12.48 -3.09
C ASP A 44 5.12 12.35 -1.82
N ASN A 45 3.80 12.59 -1.89
CA ASN A 45 2.92 12.68 -0.72
C ASN A 45 2.33 11.33 -0.25
N VAL A 46 2.65 10.21 -0.91
CA VAL A 46 2.19 8.88 -0.49
C VAL A 46 3.40 8.11 0.05
N PRO A 47 3.38 7.66 1.31
CA PRO A 47 4.52 6.99 1.93
C PRO A 47 4.62 5.52 1.46
N TRP A 48 4.86 5.31 0.16
CA TRP A 48 4.89 4.00 -0.48
C TRP A 48 5.94 3.06 0.12
N GLN A 49 7.04 3.61 0.66
CA GLN A 49 8.08 2.86 1.38
C GLN A 49 7.59 2.16 2.65
N ARG A 50 6.37 2.46 3.13
CA ARG A 50 5.74 1.76 4.26
C ARG A 50 4.93 0.52 3.84
N VAL A 51 4.90 0.20 2.54
CA VAL A 51 4.22 -0.97 1.99
C VAL A 51 5.25 -2.03 1.59
N VAL A 52 5.20 -3.17 2.26
CA VAL A 52 6.18 -4.26 2.11
C VAL A 52 5.54 -5.55 1.61
N ASN A 53 6.36 -6.53 1.23
CA ASN A 53 5.84 -7.85 0.85
C ASN A 53 5.32 -8.60 2.10
N ARG A 54 4.67 -9.75 1.86
CA ARG A 54 4.09 -10.58 2.94
C ARG A 54 5.10 -11.11 3.97
N ASN A 55 6.40 -11.05 3.66
CA ASN A 55 7.46 -11.50 4.56
C ASN A 55 7.98 -10.34 5.43
N GLY A 56 7.46 -9.12 5.26
CA GLY A 56 7.89 -7.95 6.05
C GLY A 56 9.25 -7.40 5.66
N VAL A 57 9.78 -7.80 4.49
CA VAL A 57 11.08 -7.39 3.94
C VAL A 57 10.89 -6.43 2.79
#